data_AF-N1MIW7-F1
#
_entry.id   AF-N1MIW7-F1
#
_cell.length_a   1.000
_cell.length_b   1.000
_cell.length_c   1.000
_cell.angle_alpha   90.00
_cell.angle_beta   90.00
_cell.angle_gamma   90.00
#
_symmetry.space_group_name_H-M   'P 1'
#
loop_
_entity.id
_entity.type
_entity.pdbx_description
1 polymer ?
#
loop_
_entity_poly.entity_id
_entity_poly.type
_entity_poly.pdbx_seq_one_letter_code
_entity_poly.pdbx_strand_id
1 'polypeptide(L)' 'MLVVLGLFICFLALLGNLSFDGFFLQLNNLSARYLEAGARRQGSFQLLLVGLTAVLFLIVGVLRWHNLRQSGSSGGETT' A
#
# COMPACT_ATOMS: atom_id res chain seq x y z
N MET A 1 -2.00 -9.80 1.05
CA MET A 1 -0.89 -9.44 0.15
C MET A 1 -1.40 -8.74 -1.09
N LEU A 2 -2.24 -9.39 -1.92
CA LEU A 2 -2.80 -8.80 -3.15
C LEU A 2 -3.57 -7.48 -2.94
N VAL A 3 -4.36 -7.36 -1.88
CA VAL A 3 -5.08 -6.11 -1.56
C VAL A 3 -4.12 -4.95 -1.32
N VAL A 4 -3.00 -5.18 -0.63
CA VAL A 4 -2.01 -4.12 -0.37
C VAL A 4 -1.29 -3.71 -1.65
N LEU A 5 -0.96 -4.68 -2.52
CA LEU A 5 -0.42 -4.38 -3.85
C LEU A 5 -1.42 -3.59 -4.69
N GLY A 6 -2.69 -3.99 -4.69
CA GLY A 6 -3.78 -3.29 -5.37
C GLY A 6 -3.94 -1.85 -4.86
N LEU A 7 -3.90 -1.63 -3.54
CA LEU A 7 -3.93 -0.29 -2.95
C LEU A 7 -2.73 0.55 -3.37
N PHE A 8 -1.55 -0.06 -3.50
CA PHE A 8 -0.35 0.64 -3.97
C PHE A 8 -0.49 1.07 -5.45
N ILE A 9 -1.03 0.20 -6.29
CA ILE A 9 -1.36 0.51 -7.69
C ILE A 9 -2.43 1.61 -7.76
N CYS A 10 -3.51 1.51 -6.98
CA CYS A 10 -4.54 2.53 -6.91
C CYS A 10 -3.99 3.88 -6.44
N PHE A 11 -3.09 3.89 -5.46
CA PHE A 11 -2.44 5.11 -4.98
C PHE A 11 -1.63 5.78 -6.09
N LEU A 12 -0.77 5.04 -6.77
CA LEU A 12 0.01 5.56 -7.92
C LEU A 12 -0.90 6.03 -9.05
N ALA A 13 -2.00 5.30 -9.32
CA ALA A 13 -2.97 5.68 -10.34
C ALA A 13 -3.66 7.00 -9.96
N LEU A 14 -4.06 7.17 -8.70
CA LEU A 14 -4.65 8.42 -8.21
C LEU A 14 -3.67 9.60 -8.30
N LEU A 15 -2.40 9.42 -7.93
CA LEU A 15 -1.36 10.45 -8.14
C LEU A 15 -1.14 10.74 -9.63
N GLY A 16 -1.36 9.75 -10.48
CA GLY A 16 -1.32 9.85 -11.94
C GLY A 16 -2.63 10.33 -12.58
N ASN A 17 -3.56 10.89 -11.80
CA ASN A 17 -4.88 11.34 -12.28
C ASN A 17 -5.68 10.25 -13.02
N LEU A 18 -5.56 9.00 -12.56
CA LEU A 18 -6.17 7.79 -13.13
C LEU A 18 -5.84 7.56 -14.62
N SER A 19 -4.71 8.10 -15.10
CA SER A 19 -4.19 7.90 -16.45
C SER A 19 -2.98 6.96 -16.45
N PHE A 20 -2.80 6.20 -17.52
CA PHE A 20 -1.59 5.37 -17.71
C PHE A 20 -0.32 6.22 -17.77
N ASP A 21 -0.33 7.34 -18.49
CA ASP A 21 0.82 8.24 -18.60
C ASP A 21 1.22 8.79 -17.22
N GLY A 22 0.24 9.30 -16.47
CA GLY A 22 0.45 9.77 -15.11
C GLY A 22 0.91 8.67 -14.16
N PHE A 23 0.36 7.46 -14.27
CA PHE A 23 0.80 6.31 -13.45
C PHE A 23 2.28 5.99 -13.69
N PHE A 24 2.69 5.86 -14.96
CA PHE A 24 4.09 5.59 -15.32
C PHE A 24 5.02 6.75 -14.95
N LEU A 25 4.55 8.00 -15.04
CA LEU A 25 5.28 9.17 -14.56
C LEU A 25 5.58 9.07 -13.06
N GLN A 26 4.59 8.68 -12.24
CA GLN A 26 4.80 8.52 -10.80
C GLN A 26 5.75 7.36 -10.48
N LEU A 27 5.67 6.25 -11.22
CA LEU A 27 6.64 5.15 -11.11
C LEU A 27 8.06 5.61 -11.47
N ASN A 28 8.21 6.38 -12.54
CA ASN A 28 9.50 6.93 -12.95
C ASN A 28 10.06 7.92 -11.91
N ASN A 29 9.20 8.75 -11.31
CA ASN A 29 9.61 9.66 -10.23
C ASN A 29 10.10 8.88 -9.00
N LEU A 30 9.44 7.77 -8.67
CA LEU A 30 9.83 6.93 -7.55
C LEU A 30 11.21 6.28 -7.80
N SER A 31 11.42 5.72 -8.99
CA SER A 31 12.70 5.09 -9.36
C SER A 31 13.83 6.11 -9.46
N ALA A 32 13.58 7.28 -10.07
CA ALA A 32 14.55 8.36 -10.17
C ALA A 32 14.98 8.83 -8.77
N ARG A 33 14.04 9.08 -7.85
CA ARG A 33 14.36 9.48 -6.46
C ARG A 33 15.16 8.42 -5.70
N TYR A 34 14.88 7.14 -5.96
CA TYR A 34 15.65 6.05 -5.37
C TYR A 34 17.11 6.03 -5.88
N LEU A 35 17.32 6.24 -7.17
CA LEU A 35 18.64 6.31 -7.79
C LEU A 35 19.40 7.57 -7.36
N GLU A 36 18.73 8.73 -7.30
CA GLU A 36 19.30 10.02 -6.87
C GLU A 36 19.73 10.03 -5.40
N ALA A 37 19.04 9.29 -4.53
CA ALA A 37 19.38 9.22 -3.11
C ALA A 37 20.84 8.77 -2.89
N GLY A 38 21.43 8.02 -3.82
CA GLY A 38 22.77 7.47 -3.73
C GLY A 38 22.92 6.48 -2.55
N ALA A 39 24.02 5.72 -2.54
CA ALA A 39 24.21 4.63 -1.57
C ALA A 39 24.09 5.04 -0.09
N ARG A 40 24.32 6.32 0.22
CA ARG A 40 24.25 6.85 1.60
C ARG A 40 22.82 7.08 2.10
N ARG A 41 21.84 7.37 1.23
CA ARG A 41 20.46 7.71 1.63
C ARG A 41 19.42 6.70 1.14
N GLN A 42 19.85 5.74 0.31
CA GLN A 42 19.00 4.65 -0.18
C GLN A 42 18.37 3.84 0.96
N GLY A 43 19.10 3.60 2.06
CA GLY A 43 18.56 2.93 3.25
C GLY A 43 17.42 3.70 3.90
N SER A 44 17.53 5.03 4.03
CA SER A 44 16.45 5.88 4.56
C SER A 44 15.22 5.88 3.64
N PHE A 45 15.44 5.90 2.32
CA PHE A 45 14.35 5.79 1.36
C PHE A 45 13.62 4.44 1.49
N GLN A 46 14.38 3.35 1.60
CA GLN A 46 13.82 2.01 1.80
C GLN A 46 13.03 1.92 3.10
N LEU A 47 13.54 2.51 4.20
CA LEU A 47 12.82 2.57 5.47
C LEU A 47 11.48 3.30 5.34
N LEU A 48 11.43 4.43 4.63
CA LEU A 48 10.17 5.15 4.38
C LEU A 48 9.20 4.31 3.56
N LEU A 49 9.68 3.65 2.50
CA LEU A 49 8.86 2.80 1.65
C LEU A 49 8.31 1.59 2.43
N VAL A 50 9.18 0.88 3.15
CA VAL A 50 8.80 -0.25 4.01
C VAL A 50 7.84 0.21 5.10
N GLY A 51 8.09 1.37 5.73
CA GLY A 51 7.21 1.95 6.73
C GLY A 51 5.81 2.22 6.19
N LEU A 52 5.71 2.86 5.02
CA LEU A 52 4.43 3.07 4.34
C LEU A 52 3.72 1.75 4.02
N THR A 53 4.45 0.76 3.49
CA THR A 53 3.90 -0.57 3.20
C THR A 53 3.42 -1.27 4.46
N ALA A 54 4.17 -1.20 5.56
CA ALA A 54 3.80 -1.80 6.85
C ALA A 54 2.54 -1.17 7.43
N VAL A 55 2.38 0.16 7.33
CA VAL A 55 1.15 0.86 7.74
C VAL A 55 -0.06 0.39 6.91
N LEU A 56 0.08 0.26 5.59
CA LEU A 56 -1.00 -0.27 4.75
C LEU A 56 -1.36 -1.71 5.12
N PHE A 57 -0.36 -2.56 5.39
CA PHE A 57 -0.59 -3.92 5.88
C PHE A 57 -1.34 -3.94 7.20
N LEU A 58 -0.96 -3.08 8.14
CA LEU A 58 -1.62 -2.97 9.44
C LEU A 58 -3.10 -2.58 9.27
N ILE A 59 -3.40 -1.54 8.48
CA ILE A 59 -4.77 -1.08 8.23
C ILE A 59 -5.61 -2.20 7.61
N VAL A 60 -5.13 -2.82 6.53
CA VAL A 60 -5.84 -3.93 5.86
C VAL A 60 -6.00 -5.14 6.77
N GLY A 61 -4.97 -5.45 7.57
CA GLY A 61 -4.97 -6.55 8.53
C GLY A 61 -6.02 -6.36 9.62
N VAL A 62 -6.09 -5.17 10.22
CA VAL A 62 -7.08 -4.82 11.25
C VAL A 62 -8.50 -4.84 10.65
N LEU A 63 -8.70 -4.27 9.47
CA LEU A 63 -10.01 -4.27 8.81
C LEU A 63 -10.46 -5.71 8.50
N ARG A 64 -9.57 -6.54 7.97
CA ARG A 64 -9.84 -7.97 7.72
C ARG A 64 -10.17 -8.69 9.02
N TRP A 65 -9.44 -8.42 10.10
CA TRP A 65 -9.66 -9.03 11.40
C TRP A 65 -11.04 -8.65 11.99
N HIS A 66 -11.43 -7.38 11.91
CA HIS A 66 -12.76 -6.94 12.32
C HIS A 66 -13.87 -7.60 11.51
N ASN A 67 -13.74 -7.66 10.17
CA ASN A 67 -14.73 -8.31 9.31
C ASN A 67 -14.91 -9.79 9.66
N LEU A 68 -13.81 -10.53 9.86
CA LEU A 68 -13.88 -11.95 10.25
C LEU A 68 -14.56 -12.15 11.62
N ARG A 69 -14.31 -11.26 12.58
CA ARG A 69 -14.96 -11.32 13.91
C ARG A 69 -16.46 -11.01 13.84
N GLN A 70 -16.86 -10.02 13.03
CA GLN A 70 -18.27 -9.68 12.84
C GLN A 70 -19.03 -10.82 12.15
N SER A 71 -18.43 -11.44 11.12
CA SER A 71 -19.01 -12.64 10.50
C SER A 71 -19.15 -13.81 11.48
N GLY A 72 -18.17 -13.99 12.38
CA GLY A 72 -18.25 -15.02 13.43
C GLY A 72 -19.32 -14.74 14.49
N SER A 73 -19.56 -13.46 14.83
CA SER A 73 -20.61 -13.05 15.78
C SER A 73 -22.02 -13.22 15.18
N SER A 74 -22.20 -12.88 13.90
CA SER A 74 -23.50 -12.95 13.23
C SER A 74 -23.97 -14.39 12.93
N GLY A 75 -23.05 -15.36 12.90
CA GLY A 75 -23.38 -16.78 12.75
C GLY A 75 -23.80 -17.49 14.04
N GLY A 76 -23.80 -16.79 15.18
CA GLY A 76 -24.15 -17.33 16.50
C GLY A 76 -25.59 -17.07 16.97
N GLU A 77 -26.41 -16.35 16.19
CA GLU A 77 -27.79 -15.94 16.56
C GLU A 77 -28.88 -16.81 15.91
N THR A 78 -28.61 -18.09 15.65
CA THR A 78 -29.62 -19.06 15.20
C THR A 78 -29.56 -20.34 16.02
N THR A 79 -29.90 -20.29 17.30
CA THR A 79 -30.38 -21.45 18.08
C THR A 79 -31.38 -20.99 19.13
#